data_AF-A0AAE3R711-F1
#
_entry.id   AF-A0AAE3R711-F1
#
_cell.length_a   1.000
_cell.length_b   1.000
_cell.length_c   1.000
_cell.angle_alpha   90.00
_cell.angle_beta   90.00
_cell.angle_gamma   90.00
#
_symmetry.space_group_name_H-M   'P 1'
#
loop_
_entity.id
_entity.type
_entity.pdbx_description
1 polymer ?
#
loop_
_entity_poly.entity_id
_entity_poly.type
_entity_poly.pdbx_seq_one_letter_code
_entity_poly.pdbx_strand_id
1 'polypeptide(L)'
;MENEIENLKRLLLSTTDENVKLGLTIWQNNAGLAITFSKNDRKHIYKRIAKNKELVLYCLESDFPEPIQRIQKLELRHSNLKDLPASVARLPYLNELDLRYNELQVVPEVVGKLKSLKKLELGMNEFSQIPEEVFHLKNLRYLCFCSNSNFKLDMDSPITQMAKIEVLCISDDQLSERLKDKLKELRPQIVFK
;
A
#
# COMPACT_ATOMS: atom_id res chain seq x y z
N MET A 1 -15.92 33.54 6.28
CA MET A 1 -15.24 32.62 7.23
C MET A 1 -16.16 31.55 7.79
N GLU A 2 -17.15 31.85 8.64
CA GLU A 2 -17.99 30.81 9.29
C GLU A 2 -18.81 29.98 8.28
N ASN A 3 -19.43 30.64 7.30
CA ASN A 3 -20.15 29.96 6.20
C ASN A 3 -19.23 29.10 5.31
N GLU A 4 -17.96 29.50 5.13
CA GLU A 4 -17.00 28.76 4.29
C GLU A 4 -16.55 27.47 4.97
N ILE A 5 -16.34 27.52 6.30
CA ILE A 5 -16.01 26.35 7.12
C ILE A 5 -17.18 25.36 7.10
N GLU A 6 -18.41 25.83 7.29
CA GLU A 6 -19.59 24.97 7.30
C GLU A 6 -19.83 24.31 5.93
N ASN A 7 -19.62 25.05 4.83
CA ASN A 7 -19.68 24.49 3.49
C ASN A 7 -18.60 23.41 3.27
N LEU A 8 -17.37 23.66 3.73
CA LEU A 8 -16.30 22.67 3.65
C LEU A 8 -16.62 21.41 4.48
N LYS A 9 -17.19 21.57 5.67
CA LYS A 9 -17.66 20.43 6.49
C LYS A 9 -18.69 19.60 5.73
N ARG A 10 -19.68 20.25 5.11
CA ARG A 10 -20.73 19.57 4.34
C ARG A 10 -20.16 18.76 3.17
N LEU A 11 -19.15 19.30 2.48
CA LEU A 11 -18.45 18.58 1.41
C LEU A 11 -17.70 17.36 1.94
N LEU A 12 -16.90 17.53 3.00
CA LEU A 12 -16.09 16.46 3.59
C LEU A 12 -16.90 15.36 4.30
N LEU A 13 -18.10 15.69 4.78
CA LEU A 13 -19.04 14.77 5.41
C LEU A 13 -20.10 14.27 4.41
N SER A 14 -19.99 14.63 3.13
CA SER A 14 -20.88 14.16 2.09
C SER A 14 -20.82 12.64 1.93
N THR A 15 -21.93 12.05 1.50
CA THR A 15 -22.00 10.62 1.17
C THR A 15 -21.31 10.31 -0.16
N THR A 16 -21.28 11.27 -1.08
CA THR A 16 -20.66 11.14 -2.42
C THR A 16 -19.16 11.36 -2.39
N ASP A 17 -18.41 10.53 -3.11
CA ASP A 17 -16.95 10.61 -3.15
C ASP A 17 -16.46 11.87 -3.87
N GLU A 18 -17.21 12.35 -4.86
CA GLU A 18 -16.89 13.58 -5.62
C GLU A 18 -16.88 14.80 -4.72
N ASN A 19 -17.88 14.93 -3.84
CA ASN A 19 -17.95 16.04 -2.89
C ASN A 19 -16.84 15.94 -1.85
N VAL A 20 -16.51 14.73 -1.39
CA VAL A 20 -15.41 14.54 -0.44
C VAL A 20 -14.08 14.88 -1.11
N LYS A 21 -13.83 14.46 -2.35
CA LYS A 21 -12.65 14.82 -3.14
C LYS A 21 -12.55 16.35 -3.30
N LEU A 22 -13.62 17.02 -3.70
CA LEU A 22 -13.67 18.48 -3.79
C LEU A 22 -13.39 19.15 -2.44
N GLY A 23 -13.99 18.65 -1.36
CA GLY A 23 -13.73 19.11 -0.01
C GLY A 23 -12.27 18.96 0.38
N LEU A 24 -11.64 17.82 0.04
CA LEU A 24 -10.21 17.57 0.29
C LEU A 24 -9.33 18.52 -0.53
N THR A 25 -9.66 18.80 -1.79
CA THR A 25 -8.95 19.80 -2.61
C THR A 25 -9.01 21.19 -1.97
N ILE A 26 -10.20 21.62 -1.53
CA ILE A 26 -10.40 22.92 -0.90
C ILE A 26 -9.64 22.98 0.43
N TRP A 27 -9.67 21.91 1.23
CA TRP A 27 -8.90 21.79 2.46
C TRP A 27 -7.41 21.96 2.17
N GLN A 28 -6.86 21.18 1.23
CA GLN A 28 -5.44 21.21 0.91
C GLN A 28 -4.97 22.61 0.47
N ASN A 29 -5.75 23.29 -0.38
CA ASN A 29 -5.42 24.62 -0.88
C ASN A 29 -5.63 25.74 0.15
N ASN A 30 -6.41 25.48 1.20
CA ASN A 30 -6.77 26.47 2.21
C ASN A 30 -6.60 25.90 3.63
N ALA A 31 -5.40 25.43 3.96
CA ALA A 31 -5.09 24.80 5.24
C ALA A 31 -5.50 25.66 6.46
N GLY A 32 -5.52 27.00 6.32
CA GLY A 32 -6.00 27.95 7.33
C GLY A 32 -7.48 27.82 7.69
N LEU A 33 -8.35 27.38 6.77
CA LEU A 33 -9.79 27.18 7.02
C LEU A 33 -10.05 25.92 7.86
N ALA A 34 -9.20 24.90 7.73
CA ALA A 34 -9.35 23.58 8.36
C ALA A 34 -8.87 23.50 9.82
N ILE A 35 -8.20 24.55 10.31
CA ILE A 35 -7.75 24.66 11.71
C ILE A 35 -8.96 24.61 12.67
N THR A 36 -10.17 24.88 12.15
CA THR A 36 -11.43 24.96 12.90
C THR A 36 -12.20 23.65 13.06
N PHE A 37 -11.78 22.55 12.42
CA PHE A 37 -12.48 21.27 12.61
C PHE A 37 -12.29 20.72 14.01
N SER A 38 -13.41 20.28 14.61
CA SER A 38 -13.35 19.60 15.90
C SER A 38 -12.61 18.26 15.76
N LYS A 39 -12.10 17.75 16.88
CA LYS A 39 -11.50 16.40 16.91
C LYS A 39 -12.47 15.32 16.41
N ASN A 40 -13.78 15.50 16.65
CA ASN A 40 -14.82 14.58 16.21
C ASN A 40 -15.04 14.64 14.69
N ASP A 41 -15.06 15.84 14.11
CA ASP A 41 -15.21 16.02 12.65
C ASP A 41 -14.04 15.35 11.92
N ARG A 42 -12.80 15.64 12.34
CA ARG A 42 -11.59 15.00 11.76
C ARG A 42 -11.66 13.49 11.86
N LYS A 43 -12.04 12.97 13.04
CA LYS A 43 -12.20 11.52 13.24
C LYS A 43 -13.22 10.91 12.28
N HIS A 44 -14.34 11.59 12.03
CA HIS A 44 -15.35 11.10 11.09
C HIS A 44 -14.82 11.10 9.65
N ILE A 45 -14.22 12.20 9.21
CA ILE A 45 -13.66 12.35 7.87
C ILE A 45 -12.57 11.30 7.61
N TYR A 46 -11.61 11.16 8.52
CA TYR A 46 -10.53 10.16 8.39
C TYR A 46 -11.08 8.73 8.36
N LYS A 47 -12.11 8.44 9.16
CA LYS A 47 -12.78 7.13 9.16
C LYS A 47 -13.48 6.86 7.83
N ARG A 48 -14.08 7.87 7.20
CA ARG A 48 -14.72 7.73 5.87
C ARG A 48 -13.68 7.47 4.80
N ILE A 49 -12.61 8.27 4.76
CA ILE A 49 -11.53 8.15 3.79
C ILE A 49 -10.85 6.80 3.91
N ALA A 50 -10.43 6.40 5.12
CA ALA A 50 -9.74 5.13 5.34
C ALA A 50 -10.55 3.87 4.97
N LYS A 51 -11.88 3.98 4.83
CA LYS A 51 -12.77 2.90 4.39
C LYS A 51 -13.00 2.88 2.88
N ASN A 52 -12.54 3.88 2.15
CA ASN A 52 -12.76 4.01 0.73
C ASN A 52 -11.42 4.09 -0.01
N LYS A 53 -11.05 3.01 -0.69
CA LYS A 53 -9.80 2.92 -1.43
C LYS A 53 -9.63 4.05 -2.48
N GLU A 54 -10.71 4.51 -3.11
CA GLU A 54 -10.66 5.60 -4.09
C GLU A 54 -10.33 6.95 -3.44
N LEU A 55 -10.85 7.20 -2.23
CA LEU A 55 -10.51 8.39 -1.47
C LEU A 55 -9.09 8.31 -0.90
N VAL A 56 -8.64 7.12 -0.49
CA VAL A 56 -7.26 6.92 -0.06
C VAL A 56 -6.29 7.16 -1.21
N LEU A 57 -6.56 6.59 -2.39
CA LEU A 57 -5.75 6.83 -3.59
C LEU A 57 -5.71 8.30 -3.95
N TYR A 58 -6.86 8.98 -3.94
CA TYR A 58 -6.93 10.42 -4.19
C TYR A 58 -6.05 11.22 -3.20
N CYS A 59 -6.12 10.91 -1.90
CA CYS A 59 -5.26 11.54 -0.89
C CYS A 59 -3.78 11.28 -1.16
N LEU A 60 -3.41 10.07 -1.58
CA LEU A 60 -2.04 9.72 -1.89
C LEU A 60 -1.54 10.44 -3.16
N GLU A 61 -2.32 10.42 -4.23
CA GLU A 61 -2.00 11.09 -5.50
C GLU A 61 -1.86 12.61 -5.33
N SER A 62 -2.67 13.19 -4.46
CA SER A 62 -2.62 14.62 -4.14
C SER A 62 -1.55 14.98 -3.09
N ASP A 63 -0.71 14.03 -2.67
CA ASP A 63 0.31 14.19 -1.63
C ASP A 63 -0.24 14.71 -0.28
N PHE A 64 -1.47 14.35 0.04
CA PHE A 64 -2.17 14.74 1.25
C PHE A 64 -2.36 13.54 2.20
N PRO A 65 -1.29 13.07 2.89
CA PRO A 65 -1.37 11.87 3.70
C PRO A 65 -2.04 12.10 5.06
N GLU A 66 -2.17 13.34 5.55
CA GLU A 66 -2.70 13.64 6.91
C GLU A 66 -4.01 12.90 7.23
N PRO A 67 -5.00 12.85 6.33
CA PRO A 67 -6.24 12.11 6.58
C PRO A 67 -6.09 10.59 6.71
N ILE A 68 -5.01 10.04 6.18
CA ILE A 68 -4.75 8.60 6.08
C ILE A 68 -3.50 8.14 6.84
N GLN A 69 -2.79 9.02 7.54
CA GLN A 69 -1.54 8.71 8.25
C GLN A 69 -1.67 7.58 9.27
N ARG A 70 -2.88 7.32 9.78
CA ARG A 70 -3.15 6.27 10.78
C ARG A 70 -3.54 4.92 10.17
N ILE A 71 -3.57 4.80 8.84
CA ILE A 71 -3.89 3.54 8.17
C ILE A 71 -2.80 2.51 8.49
N GLN A 72 -3.24 1.36 9.00
CA GLN A 72 -2.37 0.20 9.24
C GLN A 72 -2.50 -0.86 8.15
N LYS A 73 -3.66 -0.89 7.48
CA LYS A 73 -3.96 -1.82 6.39
C LYS A 73 -4.51 -1.04 5.21
N LEU A 74 -3.82 -1.11 4.09
CA LEU A 74 -4.19 -0.47 2.84
C LEU A 74 -4.55 -1.53 1.81
N GLU A 75 -5.84 -1.62 1.49
CA GLU A 75 -6.39 -2.55 0.51
C GLU A 75 -6.65 -1.82 -0.82
N LEU A 76 -5.78 -2.05 -1.80
CA LEU A 76 -5.85 -1.45 -3.15
C LEU A 76 -6.05 -2.52 -4.22
N ARG A 77 -6.65 -3.66 -3.86
CA ARG A 77 -6.97 -4.71 -4.81
C ARG A 77 -8.04 -4.27 -5.81
N HIS A 78 -7.94 -4.70 -7.07
CA HIS A 78 -8.87 -4.33 -8.15
C HIS A 78 -9.03 -2.80 -8.31
N SER A 79 -7.92 -2.07 -8.31
CA SER A 79 -7.89 -0.61 -8.48
C SER A 79 -7.27 -0.17 -9.79
N ASN A 80 -7.05 -1.10 -10.73
CA ASN A 80 -6.44 -0.85 -12.05
C ASN A 80 -5.13 -0.05 -11.94
N LEU A 81 -4.37 -0.29 -10.88
CA LEU A 81 -3.14 0.45 -10.60
C LEU A 81 -2.04 0.03 -11.57
N LYS A 82 -1.36 1.02 -12.13
CA LYS A 82 -0.13 0.86 -12.92
C LYS A 82 1.13 1.29 -12.16
N ASP A 83 0.95 2.05 -11.09
CA ASP A 83 2.00 2.45 -10.15
C ASP A 83 1.39 2.76 -8.78
N LEU A 84 2.24 3.03 -7.79
CA LEU A 84 1.86 3.59 -6.50
C LEU A 84 2.44 4.99 -6.31
N PRO A 85 1.64 5.97 -5.86
CA PRO A 85 2.12 7.30 -5.56
C PRO A 85 3.20 7.29 -4.46
N ALA A 86 4.26 8.09 -4.65
CA ALA A 86 5.41 8.16 -3.75
C ALA A 86 5.03 8.51 -2.29
N SER A 87 3.90 9.20 -2.10
CA SER A 87 3.34 9.58 -0.80
C SER A 87 2.94 8.37 0.07
N VAL A 88 2.79 7.16 -0.50
CA VAL A 88 2.53 5.94 0.29
C VAL A 88 3.65 5.67 1.31
N ALA A 89 4.89 6.07 1.00
CA ALA A 89 6.01 6.01 1.94
C ALA A 89 5.83 6.88 3.20
N ARG A 90 4.88 7.82 3.18
CA ARG A 90 4.55 8.71 4.30
C ARG A 90 3.47 8.13 5.22
N LEU A 91 3.09 6.86 5.06
CA LEU A 91 2.18 6.15 5.97
C LEU A 91 2.98 5.41 7.05
N PRO A 92 3.29 6.04 8.20
CA PRO A 92 4.27 5.51 9.17
C PRO A 92 3.82 4.22 9.86
N TYR A 93 2.52 3.97 9.90
CA TYR A 93 1.92 2.82 10.58
C TYR A 93 1.45 1.73 9.64
N LEU A 94 1.72 1.84 8.33
CA LEU A 94 1.28 0.86 7.36
C LEU A 94 2.00 -0.48 7.58
N ASN A 95 1.23 -1.47 8.01
CA ASN A 95 1.70 -2.82 8.33
C ASN A 95 1.28 -3.82 7.26
N GLU A 96 0.17 -3.59 6.57
CA GLU A 96 -0.35 -4.49 5.55
C GLU A 96 -0.69 -3.70 4.28
N LEU A 97 -0.18 -4.17 3.14
CA LEU A 97 -0.45 -3.62 1.82
C LEU A 97 -0.91 -4.73 0.89
N ASP A 98 -2.11 -4.57 0.32
CA ASP A 98 -2.71 -5.51 -0.64
C ASP A 98 -2.85 -4.81 -2.00
N LEU A 99 -2.02 -5.24 -2.96
CA LEU A 99 -1.99 -4.77 -4.35
C LEU A 99 -2.45 -5.85 -5.33
N ARG A 100 -3.13 -6.90 -4.87
CA ARG A 100 -3.54 -8.00 -5.74
C ARG A 100 -4.53 -7.54 -6.80
N TYR A 101 -4.55 -8.21 -7.96
CA TYR A 101 -5.49 -7.91 -9.04
C TYR A 101 -5.39 -6.44 -9.51
N ASN A 102 -4.17 -6.01 -9.84
CA ASN A 102 -3.91 -4.74 -10.52
C ASN A 102 -3.17 -5.02 -11.84
N GLU A 103 -2.73 -3.96 -12.51
CA GLU A 103 -2.03 -4.00 -13.80
C GLU A 103 -0.56 -3.61 -13.62
N LEU A 104 0.03 -3.90 -12.45
CA LEU A 104 1.40 -3.52 -12.15
C LEU A 104 2.38 -4.43 -12.90
N GLN A 105 3.27 -3.83 -13.69
CA GLN A 105 4.32 -4.54 -14.43
C GLN A 105 5.66 -4.60 -13.68
N VAL A 106 5.85 -3.69 -12.72
CA VAL A 106 7.02 -3.63 -11.82
C VAL A 106 6.50 -3.27 -10.44
N VAL A 107 7.03 -3.89 -9.39
CA VAL A 107 6.71 -3.46 -8.02
C VAL A 107 7.33 -2.08 -7.80
N PRO A 108 6.55 -1.04 -7.45
CA PRO A 108 7.08 0.30 -7.28
C PRO A 108 8.15 0.36 -6.19
N GLU A 109 9.29 1.02 -6.45
CA GLU A 109 10.40 1.17 -5.49
C GLU A 109 9.96 1.75 -4.14
N VAL A 110 8.90 2.55 -4.15
CA VAL A 110 8.32 3.14 -2.92
C VAL A 110 7.88 2.06 -1.92
N VAL A 111 7.54 0.85 -2.36
CA VAL A 111 7.21 -0.27 -1.48
C VAL A 111 8.40 -0.63 -0.56
N GLY A 112 9.63 -0.56 -1.08
CA GLY A 112 10.85 -0.77 -0.29
C GLY A 112 11.09 0.28 0.80
N LYS A 113 10.37 1.41 0.77
CA LYS A 113 10.45 2.48 1.77
C LYS A 113 9.47 2.26 2.94
N LEU A 114 8.59 1.26 2.88
CA LEU A 114 7.56 0.98 3.88
C LEU A 114 8.12 0.23 5.09
N LYS A 115 8.89 0.92 5.94
CA LYS A 115 9.66 0.31 7.06
C LYS A 115 8.82 -0.47 8.08
N SER A 116 7.54 -0.13 8.23
CA SER A 116 6.61 -0.80 9.16
C SER A 116 5.91 -2.03 8.55
N LEU A 117 6.08 -2.27 7.25
CA LEU A 117 5.35 -3.29 6.52
C LEU A 117 5.69 -4.70 7.02
N LYS A 118 4.64 -5.46 7.31
CA LYS A 118 4.68 -6.84 7.80
C LYS A 118 4.04 -7.83 6.83
N LYS A 119 3.08 -7.36 6.04
CA LYS A 119 2.38 -8.16 5.03
C LYS A 119 2.31 -7.41 3.70
N LEU A 120 2.77 -8.06 2.64
CA LEU A 120 2.72 -7.55 1.28
C LEU A 120 2.10 -8.62 0.36
N GLU A 121 0.98 -8.27 -0.29
CA GLU A 121 0.29 -9.13 -1.25
C GLU A 121 0.35 -8.47 -2.64
N LEU A 122 0.99 -9.17 -3.58
CA LEU A 122 1.32 -8.74 -4.93
C LEU A 122 0.77 -9.71 -6.01
N GLY A 123 0.08 -10.77 -5.60
CA GLY A 123 -0.40 -11.78 -6.53
C GLY A 123 -1.38 -11.24 -7.58
N MET A 124 -1.51 -11.94 -8.71
CA MET A 124 -2.40 -11.54 -9.82
C MET A 124 -2.09 -10.11 -10.32
N ASN A 125 -0.84 -9.90 -10.72
CA ASN A 125 -0.38 -8.71 -11.46
C ASN A 125 0.40 -9.20 -12.70
N GLU A 126 1.11 -8.31 -13.38
CA GLU A 126 1.92 -8.63 -14.55
C GLU A 126 3.41 -8.38 -14.28
N PHE A 127 3.87 -8.58 -13.04
CA PHE A 127 5.22 -8.24 -12.64
C PHE A 127 6.26 -8.96 -13.49
N SER A 128 7.22 -8.20 -14.02
CA SER A 128 8.46 -8.71 -14.60
C SER A 128 9.64 -8.54 -13.64
N GLN A 129 9.53 -7.61 -12.69
CA GLN A 129 10.58 -7.28 -11.74
C GLN A 129 10.02 -6.91 -10.36
N ILE A 130 10.77 -7.30 -9.32
CA ILE A 130 10.60 -6.85 -7.94
C ILE A 130 11.94 -6.20 -7.52
N PRO A 131 11.94 -4.92 -7.09
CA PRO A 131 13.16 -4.21 -6.75
C PRO A 131 13.77 -4.77 -5.46
N GLU A 132 15.10 -4.68 -5.33
CA GLU A 132 15.82 -5.34 -4.23
C GLU A 132 15.38 -4.85 -2.85
N GLU A 133 14.94 -3.59 -2.77
CA GLU A 133 14.52 -2.91 -1.56
C GLU A 133 13.34 -3.59 -0.88
N VAL A 134 12.49 -4.30 -1.64
CA VAL A 134 11.39 -5.10 -1.08
C VAL A 134 11.94 -6.24 -0.23
N PHE A 135 13.03 -6.88 -0.65
CA PHE A 135 13.69 -7.94 0.13
C PHE A 135 14.47 -7.39 1.33
N HIS A 136 14.76 -6.08 1.36
CA HIS A 136 15.40 -5.41 2.50
C HIS A 136 14.39 -4.92 3.57
N LEU A 137 13.09 -5.17 3.39
CA LEU A 137 12.06 -4.84 4.39
C LEU A 137 12.20 -5.71 5.65
N LYS A 138 12.93 -5.18 6.65
CA LYS A 138 13.30 -5.88 7.90
C LYS A 138 12.14 -6.38 8.78
N ASN A 139 10.92 -5.90 8.52
CA ASN A 139 9.73 -6.28 9.28
C ASN A 139 8.76 -7.17 8.50
N LEU A 140 9.04 -7.45 7.23
CA LEU A 140 8.17 -8.23 6.36
C LEU A 140 8.17 -9.70 6.80
N ARG A 141 6.97 -10.22 7.06
CA ARG A 141 6.71 -11.59 7.54
C ARG A 141 5.93 -12.42 6.55
N TYR A 142 5.06 -11.77 5.78
CA TYR A 142 4.28 -12.39 4.73
C TYR A 142 4.54 -11.67 3.42
N LEU A 143 4.96 -12.43 2.40
CA LEU A 143 5.14 -11.96 1.04
C LEU A 143 4.47 -12.94 0.09
N CYS A 144 3.59 -12.44 -0.76
CA CYS A 144 2.90 -13.24 -1.78
C CYS A 144 2.99 -12.52 -3.11
N PHE A 145 3.46 -13.20 -4.16
CA PHE A 145 3.41 -12.70 -5.54
C PHE A 145 3.03 -13.83 -6.52
N CYS A 146 2.21 -14.78 -6.05
CA CYS A 146 1.61 -15.84 -6.86
C CYS A 146 0.94 -15.28 -8.13
N SER A 147 0.92 -16.07 -9.20
CA SER A 147 0.24 -15.68 -10.43
C SER A 147 0.79 -14.37 -11.03
N ASN A 148 2.13 -14.23 -11.04
CA ASN A 148 2.86 -13.24 -11.82
C ASN A 148 3.80 -13.97 -12.80
N SER A 149 3.24 -14.48 -13.90
CA SER A 149 3.93 -15.42 -14.82
C SER A 149 5.20 -14.86 -15.46
N ASN A 150 5.34 -13.54 -15.52
CA ASN A 150 6.50 -12.87 -16.11
C ASN A 150 7.66 -12.69 -15.12
N PHE A 151 7.43 -12.93 -13.82
CA PHE A 151 8.44 -12.78 -12.77
C PHE A 151 9.00 -14.13 -12.35
N LYS A 152 10.32 -14.21 -12.21
CA LYS A 152 11.03 -15.37 -11.67
C LYS A 152 12.03 -14.93 -10.62
N LEU A 153 12.07 -15.64 -9.51
CA LEU A 153 13.18 -15.55 -8.57
C LEU A 153 14.31 -16.48 -9.01
N ASP A 154 15.51 -15.96 -8.86
CA ASP A 154 16.76 -16.66 -9.13
C ASP A 154 17.71 -16.59 -7.91
N MET A 155 18.92 -17.07 -8.10
CA MET A 155 19.94 -17.12 -7.05
C MET A 155 20.51 -15.74 -6.68
N ASP A 156 20.34 -14.74 -7.56
CA ASP A 156 20.80 -13.37 -7.35
C ASP A 156 19.78 -12.57 -6.54
N SER A 157 18.53 -13.03 -6.52
CA SER A 157 17.46 -12.47 -5.71
C SER A 157 17.80 -12.55 -4.20
N PRO A 158 17.83 -11.42 -3.45
CA PRO A 158 18.21 -11.38 -2.05
C PRO A 158 17.12 -11.90 -1.09
N ILE A 159 16.20 -12.76 -1.58
CA ILE A 159 15.13 -13.39 -0.81
C ILE A 159 15.66 -14.14 0.43
N THR A 160 16.86 -14.70 0.34
CA THR A 160 17.52 -15.40 1.45
C THR A 160 17.92 -14.47 2.60
N GLN A 161 18.06 -13.16 2.36
CA GLN A 161 18.44 -12.15 3.35
C GLN A 161 17.25 -11.70 4.21
N MET A 162 16.01 -12.06 3.84
CA MET A 162 14.81 -11.70 4.59
C MET A 162 14.77 -12.44 5.93
N ALA A 163 15.23 -11.80 6.99
CA ALA A 163 15.42 -12.44 8.29
C ALA A 163 14.12 -12.78 9.04
N LYS A 164 13.03 -12.05 8.78
CA LYS A 164 11.74 -12.22 9.48
C LYS A 164 10.63 -12.85 8.63
N ILE A 165 10.94 -13.28 7.40
CA ILE A 165 9.92 -13.89 6.55
C ILE A 165 9.46 -15.23 7.14
N GLU A 166 8.15 -15.40 7.26
CA GLU A 166 7.48 -16.57 7.83
C GLU A 166 6.68 -17.30 6.76
N VAL A 167 6.06 -16.55 5.84
CA VAL A 167 5.24 -17.09 4.76
C VAL A 167 5.66 -16.46 3.44
N LEU A 168 6.00 -17.32 2.47
CA LEU A 168 6.30 -16.94 1.09
C LEU A 168 5.37 -17.71 0.17
N CYS A 169 4.39 -17.03 -0.42
CA CYS A 169 3.50 -17.61 -1.40
C CYS A 169 4.02 -17.27 -2.80
N ILE A 170 4.33 -18.28 -3.59
CA ILE A 170 4.98 -18.15 -4.90
C ILE A 170 4.60 -19.35 -5.76
N SER A 171 4.33 -19.12 -7.05
CA SER A 171 3.99 -20.18 -7.98
C SER A 171 5.25 -20.98 -8.39
N ASP A 172 5.10 -22.29 -8.54
CA ASP A 172 6.23 -23.21 -8.80
C ASP A 172 7.03 -22.89 -10.07
N ASP A 173 6.39 -22.27 -11.05
CA ASP A 173 6.96 -21.81 -12.32
C ASP A 173 7.79 -20.52 -12.20
N GLN A 174 7.69 -19.83 -11.05
CA GLN A 174 8.45 -18.62 -10.72
C GLN A 174 9.76 -18.93 -9.98
N LEU A 175 10.05 -20.20 -9.70
CA LEU A 175 11.26 -20.64 -8.99
C LEU A 175 12.11 -21.57 -9.84
N SER A 176 13.43 -21.33 -9.87
CA SER A 176 14.37 -22.36 -10.34
C SER A 176 14.50 -23.50 -9.31
N GLU A 177 14.69 -24.74 -9.76
CA GLU A 177 14.85 -25.91 -8.87
C GLU A 177 15.97 -25.70 -7.84
N ARG A 178 17.10 -25.13 -8.27
CA ARG A 178 18.22 -24.81 -7.38
C ARG A 178 17.84 -23.83 -6.26
N LEU A 179 17.01 -22.84 -6.56
CA LEU A 179 16.52 -21.90 -5.56
C LEU A 179 15.49 -22.55 -4.63
N LYS A 180 14.61 -23.42 -5.16
CA LYS A 180 13.67 -24.21 -4.34
C LYS A 180 14.41 -24.99 -3.26
N ASP A 181 15.44 -25.72 -3.64
CA ASP A 181 16.24 -26.52 -2.70
C ASP A 181 16.94 -25.65 -1.66
N LYS A 182 17.55 -24.54 -2.10
CA LYS A 182 18.23 -23.61 -1.21
C LYS A 182 17.28 -22.92 -0.21
N LEU A 183 16.06 -22.58 -0.64
CA LEU A 183 15.06 -22.00 0.26
C LEU A 183 14.56 -23.04 1.27
N LYS A 184 14.35 -24.29 0.86
CA LYS A 184 14.01 -25.39 1.78
C LYS A 184 15.10 -25.63 2.83
N GLU A 185 16.37 -25.54 2.43
CA GLU A 185 17.52 -25.72 3.34
C GLU A 185 17.69 -24.53 4.31
N LEU A 186 17.72 -23.30 3.78
CA LEU A 186 18.06 -22.10 4.58
C LEU A 186 16.88 -21.57 5.40
N ARG A 187 15.66 -21.89 4.97
CA ARG A 187 14.43 -21.33 5.52
C ARG A 187 13.31 -22.39 5.59
N PRO A 188 13.52 -23.52 6.28
CA PRO A 188 12.51 -24.57 6.42
C PRO A 188 11.22 -24.10 7.10
N GLN A 189 11.28 -22.99 7.85
CA GLN A 189 10.13 -22.33 8.45
C GLN A 189 9.22 -21.60 7.45
N ILE A 190 9.70 -21.34 6.23
CA ILE A 190 8.89 -20.70 5.19
C ILE A 190 7.88 -21.71 4.68
N VAL A 191 6.61 -21.37 4.86
CA VAL A 191 5.51 -22.12 4.26
C VAL A 191 5.35 -21.65 2.81
N PHE A 192 5.63 -22.55 1.86
CA PHE A 192 5.27 -22.40 0.46
C PHE A 192 3.77 -22.68 0.29
N LYS A 193 3.06 -21.78 -0.40
CA LYS A 193 1.65 -21.93 -0.77
C LYS A 193 1.42 -21.56 -2.21
#